data_AF-A0AAV0UB61-F1
#
_entry.id   AF-A0AAV0UB61-F1
#
_cell.length_a   1.000
_cell.length_b   1.000
_cell.length_c   1.000
_cell.angle_alpha   90.00
_cell.angle_beta   90.00
_cell.angle_gamma   90.00
#
_symmetry.space_group_name_H-M   'P 1'
#
loop_
_entity.id
_entity.type
_entity.pdbx_description
1 polymer ?
#
loop_
_entity_poly.entity_id
_entity_poly.type
_entity_poly.pdbx_seq_one_letter_code
_entity_poly.pdbx_strand_id
1 'polypeptide(L)'
;MLSVLSSHLRYRRVILASQSPRRLELLRDCGLNFEVIPSSFEENLSKERFPTPDLYVIENAKQKALEVLHRVSSDENAHSDLSTVVIGCDTVVLSVWPLEPEDIRVYIATEEPMDKAGSLWSSGCGATFKTAIGGLL
;
A
#
# COMPACT_ATOMS: atom_id res chain seq x y z
N MET A 1 -8.63 21.63 1.16
CA MET A 1 -8.49 20.58 0.13
C MET A 1 -9.10 19.25 0.59
N LEU A 2 -8.80 18.77 1.81
CA LEU A 2 -9.41 17.54 2.36
C LEU A 2 -10.92 17.62 2.66
N SER A 3 -11.50 18.82 2.84
CA SER A 3 -12.94 19.02 3.07
C SER A 3 -13.83 18.49 1.94
N VAL A 4 -13.34 18.50 0.70
CA VAL A 4 -14.07 17.99 -0.47
C VAL A 4 -14.14 16.46 -0.44
N LEU A 5 -13.02 15.78 -0.17
CA LEU A 5 -12.99 14.32 -0.06
C LEU A 5 -13.81 13.84 1.13
N SER A 6 -13.65 14.47 2.30
CA SER A 6 -14.45 14.13 3.48
C SER A 6 -15.95 14.35 3.24
N SER A 7 -16.36 15.37 2.47
CA SER A 7 -17.79 15.57 2.16
C SER A 7 -18.36 14.54 1.19
N HIS A 8 -17.58 14.09 0.20
CA HIS A 8 -18.01 13.08 -0.77
C HIS A 8 -18.04 11.66 -0.19
N LEU A 9 -17.22 11.41 0.83
CA LEU A 9 -17.16 10.14 1.55
C LEU A 9 -18.02 10.12 2.82
N ARG A 10 -18.60 11.26 3.23
CA ARG A 10 -19.35 11.40 4.49
C ARG A 10 -20.53 10.44 4.64
N TYR A 11 -21.13 10.07 3.51
CA TYR A 11 -22.31 9.18 3.45
C TYR A 11 -21.98 7.81 2.87
N ARG A 12 -20.69 7.47 2.81
CA ARG A 12 -20.19 6.22 2.25
C ARG A 12 -19.53 5.39 3.34
N ARG A 13 -19.76 4.08 3.32
CA ARG A 13 -18.97 3.16 4.12
C ARG A 13 -17.58 3.06 3.51
N VAL A 14 -16.57 3.61 4.17
CA VAL A 14 -15.17 3.53 3.71
C VAL A 14 -14.47 2.37 4.41
N ILE A 15 -13.82 1.50 3.64
CA ILE A 15 -13.09 0.33 4.14
C ILE A 15 -11.64 0.41 3.67
N LEU A 16 -10.68 0.22 4.58
CA LEU A 16 -9.27 0.08 4.26
C LEU A 16 -8.90 -1.40 4.17
N ALA A 17 -8.46 -1.82 2.99
CA ALA A 17 -8.05 -3.20 2.67
C ALA A 17 -6.60 -3.52 3.08
N SER A 18 -6.11 -2.97 4.21
CA SER A 18 -4.71 -3.10 4.62
C SER A 18 -4.55 -3.28 6.13
N GLN A 19 -3.62 -4.15 6.54
CA GLN A 19 -3.21 -4.33 7.95
C GLN A 19 -2.05 -3.42 8.37
N SER A 20 -1.46 -2.64 7.44
CA SER A 20 -0.25 -1.86 7.73
C SER A 20 -0.55 -0.71 8.71
N PRO A 21 0.05 -0.70 9.93
CA PRO A 21 -0.20 0.35 10.92
C PRO A 21 0.10 1.75 10.37
N ARG A 22 1.15 1.87 9.56
CA ARG A 22 1.54 3.13 8.89
C ARG A 22 0.43 3.67 7.96
N ARG A 23 -0.30 2.80 7.26
CA ARG A 23 -1.40 3.22 6.37
C ARG A 23 -2.63 3.65 7.16
N LEU A 24 -2.88 3.00 8.30
CA LEU A 24 -3.94 3.39 9.23
C LEU A 24 -3.67 4.79 9.79
N GLU A 25 -2.45 5.04 10.25
CA GLU A 25 -2.01 6.36 10.74
C GLU A 25 -2.17 7.43 9.66
N LEU A 26 -1.59 7.22 8.47
CA LEU A 26 -1.66 8.18 7.37
C LEU A 26 -3.11 8.57 7.00
N LEU A 27 -4.02 7.60 6.90
CA LEU A 27 -5.40 7.88 6.52
C LEU A 27 -6.19 8.54 7.67
N ARG A 28 -5.88 8.21 8.93
CA ARG A 28 -6.47 8.88 10.10
C ARG A 28 -5.99 10.33 10.22
N ASP A 29 -4.71 10.58 9.97
CA ASP A 29 -4.12 11.92 9.95
C ASP A 29 -4.72 12.78 8.83
N CYS A 30 -5.16 12.15 7.73
CA CYS A 30 -5.94 12.79 6.68
C CYS A 30 -7.41 13.11 7.09
N GLY A 31 -7.84 12.71 8.28
CA GLY A 31 -9.20 12.93 8.80
C GLY A 31 -10.26 12.02 8.19
N LEU A 32 -9.87 10.85 7.65
CA LEU A 32 -10.82 9.87 7.11
C LEU A 32 -11.32 8.93 8.21
N ASN A 33 -12.63 8.72 8.25
CA ASN A 33 -13.25 7.65 9.01
C ASN A 33 -13.40 6.42 8.13
N PHE A 34 -12.86 5.29 8.56
CA PHE A 34 -12.91 4.04 7.81
C PHE A 34 -12.88 2.82 8.74
N GLU A 35 -13.45 1.73 8.26
CA GLU A 35 -13.31 0.39 8.83
C GLU A 35 -12.03 -0.26 8.28
N VAL A 36 -11.42 -1.17 9.04
CA VAL A 36 -10.25 -1.93 8.57
C VAL A 36 -10.69 -3.36 8.32
N ILE A 37 -10.68 -3.76 7.05
CA ILE A 37 -10.93 -5.15 6.65
C ILE A 37 -9.76 -5.58 5.76
N PRO A 38 -8.79 -6.31 6.30
CA PRO A 38 -7.65 -6.79 5.54
C PRO A 38 -8.05 -7.59 4.31
N SER A 39 -7.33 -7.40 3.20
CA SER A 39 -7.47 -8.29 2.05
C SER A 39 -6.76 -9.62 2.29
N SER A 40 -7.35 -10.71 1.79
CA SER A 40 -6.73 -12.04 1.72
C SER A 40 -6.22 -12.37 0.31
N PHE A 41 -6.17 -11.39 -0.60
CA PHE A 41 -5.64 -11.58 -1.95
C PHE A 41 -4.14 -11.89 -1.90
N GLU A 42 -3.74 -13.04 -2.45
CA GLU A 42 -2.34 -13.41 -2.61
C GLU A 42 -1.70 -12.60 -3.73
N GLU A 43 -0.55 -11.98 -3.47
CA GLU A 43 0.20 -11.14 -4.43
C GLU A 43 0.95 -11.99 -5.49
N ASN A 44 0.27 -12.95 -6.10
CA ASN A 44 0.83 -13.93 -7.02
C ASN A 44 0.66 -13.54 -8.50
N LEU A 45 0.33 -12.27 -8.78
CA LEU A 45 0.29 -11.75 -10.15
C LEU A 45 1.67 -11.90 -10.81
N SER A 46 1.69 -12.48 -12.01
CA SER A 46 2.91 -12.64 -12.82
C SER A 46 3.44 -11.26 -13.21
N LYS A 47 4.65 -10.93 -12.73
CA LYS A 47 5.30 -9.63 -12.94
C LYS A 47 5.61 -9.39 -14.42
N GLU A 48 5.80 -10.46 -15.18
CA GLU A 48 6.07 -10.45 -16.62
C GLU A 48 4.90 -9.87 -17.44
N ARG A 49 3.69 -9.85 -16.86
CA ARG A 49 2.50 -9.29 -17.52
C ARG A 49 2.45 -7.76 -17.49
N PHE A 50 3.31 -7.12 -16.70
CA PHE A 50 3.28 -5.69 -16.48
C PHE A 50 4.53 -5.05 -17.08
N PRO A 51 4.39 -4.10 -18.03
CA PRO A 51 5.54 -3.48 -18.67
C PRO A 51 6.34 -2.58 -17.73
N THR A 52 5.71 -2.10 -16.64
CA THR A 52 6.35 -1.25 -15.65
C THR A 52 5.90 -1.61 -14.22
N PRO A 53 6.74 -1.36 -13.20
CA PRO A 53 6.42 -1.72 -11.81
C PRO A 53 5.21 -0.99 -11.21
N ASP A 54 4.95 0.25 -11.62
CA ASP A 54 3.80 1.04 -11.19
C ASP A 54 2.47 0.38 -11.58
N LEU A 55 2.38 -0.18 -12.79
CA LEU A 55 1.19 -0.92 -13.24
C LEU A 55 0.96 -2.19 -12.45
N TYR A 56 2.04 -2.90 -12.07
CA TYR A 56 1.95 -4.06 -11.19
C TYR A 56 1.37 -3.68 -9.82
N VAL A 57 1.87 -2.59 -9.22
CA VAL A 57 1.39 -2.10 -7.92
C VAL A 57 -0.07 -1.65 -7.98
N ILE A 58 -0.44 -0.90 -9.02
CA ILE A 58 -1.82 -0.45 -9.22
C ILE A 58 -2.77 -1.65 -9.32
N GLU A 59 -2.40 -2.68 -10.10
CA GLU A 59 -3.26 -3.85 -10.25
C GLU A 59 -3.32 -4.66 -8.95
N ASN A 60 -2.21 -4.87 -8.24
CA ASN A 60 -2.22 -5.51 -6.91
C ASN A 60 -3.13 -4.77 -5.92
N ALA A 61 -2.98 -3.43 -5.83
CA ALA A 61 -3.80 -2.61 -4.94
C ALA A 61 -5.29 -2.73 -5.30
N LYS A 62 -5.61 -2.72 -6.58
CA LYS A 62 -6.98 -2.90 -7.09
C LYS A 62 -7.52 -4.29 -6.75
N GLN A 63 -6.75 -5.36 -6.96
CA GLN A 63 -7.20 -6.72 -6.64
C GLN A 63 -7.47 -6.90 -5.15
N LYS A 64 -6.63 -6.32 -4.28
CA LYS A 64 -6.88 -6.29 -2.83
C LYS A 64 -8.21 -5.60 -2.47
N ALA A 65 -8.50 -4.46 -3.11
CA ALA A 65 -9.76 -3.75 -2.89
C ALA A 65 -10.97 -4.53 -3.41
N LEU A 66 -10.86 -5.14 -4.60
CA LEU A 66 -11.93 -5.93 -5.21
C LEU A 66 -12.25 -7.19 -4.41
N GLU A 67 -11.24 -7.89 -3.90
CA GLU A 67 -11.44 -9.06 -3.04
C GLU A 67 -12.26 -8.69 -1.80
N VAL A 68 -11.86 -7.65 -1.08
CA VAL A 68 -12.59 -7.17 0.10
C VAL A 68 -14.01 -6.74 -0.30
N LEU A 69 -14.17 -6.00 -1.40
CA LEU A 69 -15.48 -5.55 -1.88
C LEU A 69 -16.41 -6.72 -2.16
N HIS A 70 -15.94 -7.74 -2.88
CA HIS A 70 -16.73 -8.94 -3.16
C HIS A 70 -17.10 -9.68 -1.87
N ARG A 71 -16.13 -9.88 -0.97
CA ARG A 71 -16.36 -10.57 0.30
C ARG A 71 -17.38 -9.87 1.19
N VAL A 72 -17.37 -8.53 1.26
CA VAL A 72 -18.36 -7.78 2.05
C VAL A 72 -19.72 -7.65 1.36
N SER A 73 -19.77 -7.79 0.03
CA SER A 73 -21.03 -7.71 -0.74
C SER A 73 -21.78 -9.04 -0.78
N SER A 74 -21.08 -10.16 -0.59
CA SER A 74 -21.68 -11.50 -0.51
C SER A 74 -22.32 -11.82 0.84
N ASP A 75 -22.19 -10.94 1.83
CA ASP A 75 -22.82 -11.08 3.13
C ASP A 75 -24.28 -10.59 3.06
N GLU A 76 -25.24 -11.52 3.00
CA GLU A 76 -26.68 -11.22 2.83
C GLU A 76 -27.27 -10.31 3.93
N ASN A 77 -26.60 -10.18 5.07
CA ASN A 77 -26.99 -9.28 6.16
C ASN A 77 -26.48 -7.85 5.98
N ALA A 78 -25.53 -7.63 5.08
CA ALA A 78 -25.12 -6.29 4.70
C ALA A 78 -26.21 -5.71 3.81
N HIS A 79 -27.02 -4.80 4.38
CA HIS A 79 -27.89 -3.94 3.61
C HIS A 79 -27.12 -3.47 2.38
N SER A 80 -27.71 -3.63 1.18
CA SER A 80 -27.06 -3.35 -0.10
C SER A 80 -26.72 -1.86 -0.19
N ASP A 81 -25.66 -1.47 0.49
CA ASP A 81 -25.20 -0.11 0.55
C ASP A 81 -24.31 0.07 -0.68
N LEU A 82 -24.96 0.44 -1.79
CA LEU A 82 -24.34 0.91 -3.06
C LEU A 82 -23.36 2.09 -2.85
N SER A 83 -23.14 2.48 -1.60
CA SER A 83 -22.29 3.54 -1.11
C SER A 83 -20.94 3.04 -0.56
N THR A 84 -20.60 1.75 -0.61
CA THR A 84 -19.32 1.25 -0.09
C THR A 84 -18.12 1.64 -0.96
N VAL A 85 -17.04 2.13 -0.34
CA VAL A 85 -15.76 2.46 -0.98
C VAL A 85 -14.66 1.67 -0.30
N VAL A 86 -13.90 0.87 -1.08
CA VAL A 86 -12.78 0.10 -0.57
C VAL A 86 -11.47 0.70 -1.06
N ILE A 87 -10.55 0.99 -0.13
CA ILE A 87 -9.22 1.52 -0.39
C ILE A 87 -8.23 0.37 -0.37
N GLY A 88 -7.71 0.01 -1.55
CA GLY A 88 -6.60 -0.92 -1.71
C GLY A 88 -5.25 -0.21 -1.70
N CYS A 89 -4.21 -0.90 -1.22
CA CYS A 89 -2.87 -0.35 -1.20
C CYS A 89 -1.84 -1.42 -1.54
N ASP A 90 -0.87 -1.05 -2.36
CA ASP A 90 0.32 -1.85 -2.62
C ASP A 90 1.53 -0.92 -2.69
N THR A 91 2.73 -1.43 -2.38
CA THR A 91 3.94 -0.61 -2.35
C THR A 91 5.12 -1.43 -2.80
N VAL A 92 5.82 -0.94 -3.83
CA VAL A 92 7.10 -1.49 -4.27
C VAL A 92 8.20 -0.48 -4.03
N VAL A 93 9.42 -0.97 -3.87
CA VAL A 93 10.63 -0.16 -3.81
C VAL A 93 11.45 -0.48 -5.05
N LEU A 94 11.82 0.56 -5.79
CA LEU A 94 12.74 0.47 -6.93
C LEU A 94 14.09 1.01 -6.49
N SER A 95 15.13 0.18 -6.57
CA SER A 95 16.50 0.69 -6.50
C SER A 95 16.95 1.03 -7.92
N VAL A 96 17.40 2.27 -8.11
CA VAL A 96 18.00 2.76 -9.37
C VAL A 96 19.53 2.84 -9.30
N TRP A 97 20.15 2.30 -8.26
CA TRP A 97 21.61 2.24 -8.13
C TRP A 97 22.14 0.83 -8.34
N PRO A 98 23.22 0.62 -9.13
CA PRO A 98 24.05 -0.55 -8.97
C PRO A 98 24.68 -0.48 -7.57
N LEU A 99 24.24 -1.37 -6.68
CA LEU A 99 24.90 -1.58 -5.40
C LEU A 99 25.94 -2.67 -5.63
N GLU A 100 27.20 -2.40 -5.28
CA GLU A 100 28.22 -3.44 -5.28
C GLU A 100 27.88 -4.48 -4.18
N PRO A 101 28.17 -5.78 -4.39
CA PRO A 101 27.84 -6.83 -3.43
C PRO A 101 28.36 -6.56 -2.01
N GLU A 102 29.49 -5.87 -1.90
CA GLU A 102 30.11 -5.46 -0.63
C GLU A 102 29.24 -4.44 0.13
N ASP A 103 28.64 -3.47 -0.57
CA ASP A 103 27.76 -2.46 0.05
C ASP A 103 26.48 -3.10 0.59
N ILE A 104 25.94 -4.09 -0.12
CA ILE A 104 24.77 -4.87 0.32
C ILE A 104 25.11 -5.64 1.60
N ARG A 105 26.30 -6.26 1.67
CA ARG A 105 26.73 -7.02 2.86
C ARG A 105 26.91 -6.12 4.08
N VAL A 106 27.54 -4.96 3.90
CA VAL A 106 27.70 -3.97 4.97
C VAL A 106 26.34 -3.51 5.46
N TYR A 107 25.40 -3.28 4.55
CA TYR A 107 24.06 -2.83 4.92
C TYR A 107 23.23 -3.92 5.61
N ILE A 108 23.28 -5.18 5.15
CA ILE A 108 22.63 -6.32 5.85
C ILE A 108 23.21 -6.50 7.25
N ALA A 109 24.52 -6.32 7.42
CA ALA A 109 25.18 -6.44 8.73
C ALA A 109 24.72 -5.38 9.75
N THR A 110 24.08 -4.30 9.32
CA THR A 110 23.49 -3.31 10.23
C THR A 110 22.15 -3.76 10.83
N GLU A 111 21.57 -4.85 10.35
CA GLU A 111 20.22 -5.35 10.67
C GLU A 111 19.06 -4.36 10.38
N GLU A 112 19.36 -3.10 10.05
CA GLU A 112 18.42 -2.06 9.63
C GLU A 112 17.46 -2.45 8.48
N PRO A 113 17.83 -3.26 7.47
CA PRO A 113 16.93 -3.57 6.35
C PRO A 113 15.89 -4.66 6.64
N MET A 114 16.01 -5.38 7.76
CA MET A 114 15.34 -6.67 7.98
C MET A 114 13.85 -6.55 8.31
N ASP A 115 13.41 -5.40 8.82
CA ASP A 115 12.02 -5.13 9.21
C ASP A 115 11.31 -4.13 8.27
N LYS A 116 11.98 -3.70 7.18
CA LYS A 116 11.51 -2.62 6.30
C LYS A 116 11.13 -3.15 4.91
N ALA A 117 9.91 -2.82 4.49
CA ALA A 117 9.45 -3.10 3.13
C ALA A 117 10.39 -2.45 2.10
N GLY A 118 10.98 -3.27 1.22
CA GLY A 118 11.97 -2.85 0.23
C GLY A 118 13.39 -2.65 0.78
N SER A 119 13.65 -3.09 2.02
CA SER A 119 14.95 -3.07 2.69
C SER A 119 15.61 -1.70 2.81
N LEU A 120 14.96 -0.59 2.43
CA LEU A 120 15.55 0.75 2.46
C LEU A 120 14.92 1.60 3.58
N TRP A 121 15.75 2.34 4.32
CA TRP A 121 15.31 3.25 5.37
C TRP A 121 15.61 4.71 5.01
N SER A 122 14.72 5.62 5.36
CA SER A 122 14.89 7.06 5.12
C SER A 122 15.84 7.75 6.10
N SER A 123 16.22 7.06 7.18
CA SER A 123 17.18 7.50 8.19
C SER A 123 18.29 6.45 8.36
N GLY A 124 19.32 6.70 9.16
CA GLY A 124 20.40 5.71 9.39
C GLY A 124 21.29 5.46 8.16
N CYS A 125 21.98 4.31 8.14
CA CYS A 125 22.89 3.94 7.06
C CYS A 125 22.16 3.79 5.71
N GLY A 126 20.89 3.37 5.75
CA GLY A 126 19.98 3.27 4.61
C GLY A 126 19.75 4.58 3.84
N ALA A 127 19.93 5.74 4.49
CA ALA A 127 19.75 7.05 3.86
C ALA A 127 20.83 7.37 2.81
N THR A 128 22.01 6.72 2.90
CA THR A 128 23.13 6.89 1.97
C THR A 128 22.82 6.32 0.58
N PHE A 129 21.92 5.32 0.51
CA PHE A 129 21.55 4.63 -0.73
C PHE A 129 20.43 5.32 -1.53
N LYS A 130 20.04 6.54 -1.15
CA LYS A 130 18.86 7.22 -1.67
C LYS A 130 19.20 8.04 -2.93
N THR A 131 18.81 7.54 -4.12
CA THR A 131 18.44 8.42 -5.24
C THR A 131 17.05 8.04 -5.74
N ALA A 132 16.23 9.08 -5.89
CA ALA A 132 14.95 9.11 -6.57
C ALA A 132 13.87 8.13 -6.08
N ILE A 133 13.33 8.37 -4.88
CA ILE A 133 11.94 7.98 -4.59
C ILE A 133 11.03 8.98 -5.32
N GLY A 134 10.81 8.75 -6.60
CA GLY A 134 9.77 9.43 -7.38
C GLY A 134 8.41 8.83 -7.01
N GLY A 135 7.80 9.30 -5.92
CA GLY A 135 6.43 8.95 -5.58
C GLY A 135 5.47 9.77 -6.43
N LEU A 136 4.68 9.10 -7.27
CA LEU A 136 3.41 9.64 -7.75
C LEU A 136 2.45 9.65 -6.54
N LEU A 137 2.07 10.87 -6.13
CA LEU A 137 0.91 11.14 -5.28
C LEU A 137 -0.38 10.69 -5.99
#